data_AF-A0A9R1A9W6-F1
#
_entry.id   AF-A0A9R1A9W6-F1
#
_cell.length_a   1.000
_cell.length_b   1.000
_cell.length_c   1.000
_cell.angle_alpha   90.00
_cell.angle_beta   90.00
_cell.angle_gamma   90.00
#
_symmetry.space_group_name_H-M   'P 1'
#
loop_
_entity.id
_entity.type
_entity.pdbx_description
1 polymer ?
#
loop_
_entity_poly.entity_id
_entity_poly.type
_entity_poly.pdbx_seq_one_letter_code
_entity_poly.pdbx_strand_id
1 'polypeptide(L)'
;MPLDRYFQYSDNAEEERPLYLFDAKFADKVPEMGSDYEVPVYFQEDLFKVLGEERPDYRWVIIGPAGSGSSFHVDPNSTSAWNAVIKGAKKWVMFPPEVPPPGVHPSSDGAEVTSPVSIMEWFMNFYGACRTWEKRPIECVCRAGEIVFVPNGWWHLVINLEESIAITQNYVSSAIT
;
A
#
# COMPACT_ATOMS: atom_id res chain seq x y z
N MET A 1 -9.54 16.17 7.91
CA MET A 1 -10.40 16.82 6.91
C MET A 1 -11.71 16.05 6.86
N PRO A 2 -12.89 16.70 6.89
CA PRO A 2 -14.17 16.03 6.64
C PRO A 2 -14.20 15.36 5.27
N LEU A 3 -14.96 14.26 5.13
CA LEU A 3 -14.94 13.41 3.93
C LEU A 3 -15.53 14.11 2.69
N ASP A 4 -16.58 14.91 2.88
CA ASP A 4 -17.17 15.75 1.82
C ASP A 4 -16.16 16.73 1.24
N ARG A 5 -15.37 17.38 2.10
CA ARG A 5 -14.30 18.29 1.67
C ARG A 5 -13.15 17.53 1.00
N TYR A 6 -12.86 16.31 1.43
CA TYR A 6 -11.86 15.46 0.78
C TYR A 6 -12.28 15.10 -0.64
N PHE A 7 -13.54 14.71 -0.86
CA PHE A 7 -14.04 14.40 -2.20
C PHE A 7 -14.09 15.63 -3.11
N GLN A 8 -14.56 16.79 -2.61
CA GLN A 8 -14.49 18.04 -3.37
C GLN A 8 -13.07 18.39 -3.79
N TYR A 9 -12.08 18.17 -2.92
CA TYR A 9 -10.67 18.33 -3.26
C TYR A 9 -10.24 17.31 -4.33
N SER A 10 -10.54 16.02 -4.11
CA SER A 10 -10.13 14.91 -4.97
C SER A 10 -10.64 15.06 -6.41
N ASP A 11 -11.86 15.56 -6.58
CA ASP A 11 -12.49 15.80 -7.89
C ASP A 11 -11.77 16.87 -8.72
N ASN A 12 -10.96 17.72 -8.09
CA ASN A 12 -10.28 18.85 -8.71
C ASN A 12 -8.75 18.77 -8.58
N ALA A 13 -8.20 17.65 -8.12
CA ALA A 13 -6.77 17.49 -7.90
C ALA A 13 -6.02 17.38 -9.23
N GLU A 14 -5.02 18.25 -9.43
CA GLU A 14 -4.17 18.30 -10.63
C GLU A 14 -2.67 18.29 -10.29
N GLU A 15 -2.32 18.37 -9.00
CA GLU A 15 -0.95 18.32 -8.53
C GLU A 15 -0.30 16.94 -8.73
N GLU A 16 1.03 16.92 -8.80
CA GLU A 16 1.81 15.70 -8.98
C GLU A 16 1.63 14.68 -7.84
N ARG A 17 1.34 15.18 -6.62
CA ARG A 17 1.18 14.35 -5.42
C ARG A 17 -0.12 14.70 -4.69
N PRO A 18 -1.27 14.23 -5.19
CA PRO A 18 -2.54 14.49 -4.54
C PRO A 18 -2.62 13.90 -3.13
N LEU A 19 -3.48 14.46 -2.28
CA LEU A 19 -3.76 13.93 -0.95
C LEU A 19 -4.34 12.52 -1.06
N TYR A 20 -3.80 11.63 -0.25
CA TYR A 20 -4.18 10.23 -0.20
C TYR A 20 -4.79 9.92 1.16
N LEU A 21 -6.09 9.61 1.19
CA LEU A 21 -6.78 9.27 2.43
C LEU A 21 -6.36 7.87 2.86
N PHE A 22 -5.88 7.78 4.10
CA PHE A 22 -5.43 6.54 4.72
C PHE A 22 -5.93 6.54 6.17
N ASP A 23 -7.01 5.81 6.46
CA ASP A 23 -7.68 5.86 7.76
C ASP A 23 -7.74 4.49 8.44
N ALA A 24 -7.03 4.35 9.56
CA ALA A 24 -6.97 3.12 10.35
C ALA A 24 -8.22 2.90 11.21
N LYS A 25 -8.90 4.00 11.55
CA LYS A 25 -10.00 4.04 12.51
C LYS A 25 -11.35 4.15 11.81
N PHE A 26 -11.41 3.86 10.50
CA PHE A 26 -12.62 3.99 9.70
C PHE A 26 -13.77 3.14 10.25
N ALA A 27 -13.47 1.91 10.68
CA ALA A 27 -14.44 0.99 11.26
C ALA A 27 -14.86 1.37 12.70
N ASP A 28 -14.06 2.16 13.40
CA ASP A 28 -14.44 2.67 14.73
C ASP A 28 -15.35 3.90 14.59
N LYS A 29 -15.10 4.73 13.56
CA LYS A 29 -15.88 5.92 13.23
C LYS A 29 -17.20 5.58 12.55
N VAL A 30 -17.20 4.57 11.68
CA VAL A 30 -18.35 4.09 10.90
C VAL A 30 -18.39 2.56 10.96
N PRO A 31 -18.98 1.98 12.02
CA PRO A 31 -19.01 0.53 12.25
C PRO A 31 -19.60 -0.30 11.11
N GLU A 32 -20.53 0.28 10.35
CA GLU A 32 -21.13 -0.33 9.16
C GLU A 32 -20.07 -0.67 8.12
N MET A 33 -19.12 0.25 7.84
CA MET A 33 -18.01 -0.02 6.91
C MET A 33 -17.10 -1.15 7.37
N GLY A 34 -17.00 -1.37 8.69
CA GLY A 34 -16.26 -2.49 9.26
C GLY A 34 -16.95 -3.84 9.04
N SER A 35 -18.25 -3.83 8.74
CA SER A 35 -19.09 -5.01 8.51
C SER A 35 -19.36 -5.28 7.03
N ASP A 36 -19.01 -4.35 6.13
CA ASP A 36 -19.24 -4.45 4.69
C ASP A 36 -18.26 -5.39 3.94
N TYR A 37 -17.28 -5.97 4.65
CA TYR A 37 -16.35 -6.93 4.06
C TYR A 37 -15.93 -8.01 5.07
N GLU A 38 -15.42 -9.11 4.54
CA GLU A 38 -14.79 -10.17 5.32
C GLU A 38 -13.32 -10.30 4.94
N VAL A 39 -12.49 -10.72 5.89
CA VAL A 39 -11.09 -11.05 5.61
C VAL A 39 -11.05 -12.32 4.75
N PRO A 40 -10.41 -12.29 3.56
CA PRO A 40 -10.30 -13.47 2.71
C PRO A 40 -9.70 -14.66 3.45
N VAL A 41 -10.16 -15.88 3.13
CA VAL A 41 -9.80 -17.12 3.84
C VAL A 41 -8.29 -17.32 4.02
N TYR A 42 -7.48 -16.85 3.07
CA TYR A 42 -6.02 -16.97 3.09
C TYR A 42 -5.33 -16.10 4.16
N PHE A 43 -6.02 -15.08 4.68
CA PHE A 43 -5.44 -14.06 5.57
C PHE A 43 -6.10 -14.04 6.96
N GLN A 44 -6.87 -15.08 7.31
CA GLN A 44 -7.63 -15.13 8.56
C GLN A 44 -6.78 -15.44 9.80
N GLU A 45 -5.67 -16.16 9.62
CA GLU A 45 -4.69 -16.36 10.68
C GLU A 45 -3.94 -15.05 10.92
N ASP A 46 -4.12 -14.49 12.11
CA ASP A 46 -3.61 -13.17 12.45
C ASP A 46 -3.10 -13.19 13.89
N LEU A 47 -1.82 -13.55 14.03
CA LEU A 47 -1.14 -13.77 15.31
C LEU A 47 -1.02 -12.47 16.12
N PHE A 48 -1.11 -11.29 15.49
CA PHE A 48 -1.14 -10.01 16.20
C PHE A 48 -2.43 -9.77 16.99
N LYS A 49 -3.49 -10.57 16.79
CA LYS A 49 -4.69 -10.52 17.65
C LYS A 49 -4.37 -10.75 19.13
N VAL A 50 -3.32 -11.50 19.47
CA VAL A 50 -2.95 -11.78 20.86
C VAL A 50 -2.50 -10.54 21.64
N LEU A 51 -2.13 -9.46 20.93
CA LEU A 51 -1.71 -8.20 21.54
C LEU A 51 -2.89 -7.40 22.12
N GLY A 52 -4.13 -7.73 21.76
CA GLY A 52 -5.33 -7.03 22.25
C GLY A 52 -5.27 -5.53 21.94
N GLU A 53 -5.45 -4.70 22.96
CA GLU A 53 -5.44 -3.23 22.85
C GLU A 53 -4.05 -2.65 22.51
N GLU A 54 -2.98 -3.40 22.78
CA GLU A 54 -1.60 -2.98 22.44
C GLU A 54 -1.24 -3.28 20.98
N ARG A 55 -2.20 -3.83 20.20
CA ARG A 55 -1.99 -4.13 18.80
C ARG A 55 -1.78 -2.83 18.00
N PRO A 56 -0.73 -2.74 17.17
CA PRO A 56 -0.59 -1.63 16.23
C PRO A 56 -1.77 -1.54 15.27
N ASP A 57 -2.01 -0.35 14.71
CA ASP A 57 -2.95 -0.19 13.60
C ASP A 57 -2.60 -1.19 12.50
N TYR A 58 -3.62 -1.91 11.99
CA TYR A 58 -3.42 -3.08 11.14
C TYR A 58 -4.35 -3.15 9.94
N ARG A 59 -5.36 -2.28 9.87
CA ARG A 59 -6.32 -2.24 8.77
C ARG A 59 -6.62 -0.80 8.40
N TRP A 60 -6.74 -0.52 7.12
CA TRP A 60 -7.02 0.83 6.63
C TRP A 60 -8.00 0.78 5.46
N VAL A 61 -8.89 1.78 5.43
CA VAL A 61 -9.52 2.20 4.19
C VAL A 61 -8.63 3.21 3.52
N ILE A 62 -8.44 3.04 2.22
CA ILE A 62 -7.57 3.86 1.41
C ILE A 62 -8.36 4.41 0.23
N ILE A 63 -8.39 5.73 0.10
CA ILE A 63 -9.14 6.43 -0.95
C ILE A 63 -8.23 7.47 -1.58
N GLY A 64 -8.21 7.57 -2.91
CA GLY A 64 -7.54 8.69 -3.56
C GLY A 64 -7.75 8.80 -5.06
N PRO A 65 -7.51 10.00 -5.62
CA PRO A 65 -7.61 10.24 -7.06
C PRO A 65 -6.48 9.56 -7.83
N ALA A 66 -6.57 9.56 -9.16
CA ALA A 66 -5.46 9.13 -10.02
C ALA A 66 -4.17 9.92 -9.71
N GLY A 67 -3.02 9.26 -9.79
CA GLY A 67 -1.71 9.85 -9.45
C GLY A 67 -1.34 9.80 -7.96
N SER A 68 -2.32 9.66 -7.05
CA SER A 68 -2.03 9.43 -5.63
C SER A 68 -1.53 8.01 -5.37
N GLY A 69 -0.87 7.78 -4.23
CA GLY A 69 -0.30 6.47 -3.90
C GLY A 69 0.72 6.51 -2.77
N SER A 70 1.49 5.43 -2.66
CA SER A 70 2.56 5.28 -1.68
C SER A 70 3.89 4.99 -2.38
N SER A 71 4.94 5.74 -2.03
CA SER A 71 6.32 5.49 -2.47
C SER A 71 6.84 4.13 -1.97
N PHE A 72 8.02 3.72 -2.41
CA PHE A 72 8.63 2.47 -1.94
C PHE A 72 8.79 2.42 -0.42
N HIS A 73 8.28 1.34 0.16
CA HIS A 73 8.43 1.01 1.57
C HIS A 73 8.40 -0.51 1.77
N VAL A 74 8.76 -0.92 2.98
CA VAL A 74 8.52 -2.26 3.51
C VAL A 74 7.56 -2.08 4.68
N ASP A 75 6.58 -2.98 4.79
CA ASP A 75 5.61 -2.92 5.88
C ASP A 75 6.27 -3.15 7.25
N PRO A 76 5.81 -2.44 8.30
CA PRO A 76 6.44 -2.49 9.61
C PRO A 76 6.23 -3.83 10.32
N ASN A 77 6.95 -4.01 11.42
CA ASN A 77 6.79 -5.11 12.38
C ASN A 77 6.89 -6.51 11.78
N SER A 78 7.60 -6.64 10.66
CA SER A 78 7.72 -7.88 9.90
C SER A 78 6.36 -8.51 9.53
N THR A 79 5.37 -7.68 9.22
CA THR A 79 4.06 -8.14 8.76
C THR A 79 4.07 -8.48 7.28
N SER A 80 3.11 -9.31 6.85
CA SER A 80 2.66 -9.38 5.45
C SER A 80 1.38 -8.55 5.31
N ALA A 81 0.99 -8.24 4.08
CA ALA A 81 -0.26 -7.53 3.82
C ALA A 81 -1.06 -8.12 2.67
N TRP A 82 -2.35 -7.82 2.68
CA TRP A 82 -3.21 -7.96 1.51
C TRP A 82 -3.92 -6.63 1.24
N ASN A 83 -4.12 -6.31 -0.03
CA ASN A 83 -4.78 -5.10 -0.49
C ASN A 83 -5.87 -5.45 -1.51
N ALA A 84 -7.13 -5.27 -1.13
CA ALA A 84 -8.29 -5.51 -1.97
C ALA A 84 -8.76 -4.20 -2.62
N VAL A 85 -8.76 -4.16 -3.94
CA VAL A 85 -9.24 -3.00 -4.70
C VAL A 85 -10.75 -3.12 -4.87
N ILE A 86 -11.50 -2.18 -4.29
CA ILE A 86 -12.97 -2.15 -4.35
C ILE A 86 -13.44 -1.36 -5.58
N LYS A 87 -12.79 -0.21 -5.84
CA LYS A 87 -13.04 0.66 -6.99
C LYS A 87 -11.71 1.10 -7.59
N GLY A 88 -11.69 1.27 -8.92
CA GLY A 88 -10.56 1.81 -9.65
C GLY A 88 -9.50 0.77 -10.01
N ALA A 89 -8.28 1.25 -10.21
CA ALA A 89 -7.13 0.43 -10.58
C ALA A 89 -5.84 0.99 -9.98
N LYS A 90 -5.00 0.09 -9.45
CA LYS A 90 -3.71 0.41 -8.82
C LYS A 90 -2.59 -0.31 -9.56
N LYS A 91 -1.54 0.42 -9.95
CA LYS A 91 -0.29 -0.17 -10.44
C LYS A 91 0.62 -0.44 -9.25
N TRP A 92 1.10 -1.66 -9.17
CA TRP A 92 2.05 -2.13 -8.17
C TRP A 92 3.41 -2.37 -8.82
N VAL A 93 4.47 -1.98 -8.12
CA VAL A 93 5.85 -2.29 -8.47
C VAL A 93 6.53 -2.81 -7.22
N MET A 94 7.09 -4.02 -7.29
CA MET A 94 7.58 -4.75 -6.13
C MET A 94 8.98 -5.32 -6.39
N PHE A 95 9.84 -5.24 -5.37
CA PHE A 95 11.16 -5.86 -5.38
C PHE A 95 11.29 -6.79 -4.15
N PRO A 96 12.03 -7.91 -4.29
CA PRO A 96 12.28 -8.80 -3.18
C PRO A 96 13.14 -8.11 -2.10
N PRO A 97 13.12 -8.60 -0.85
CA PRO A 97 13.77 -7.94 0.29
C PRO A 97 15.25 -7.60 0.08
N GLU A 98 16.00 -8.46 -0.62
CA GLU A 98 17.43 -8.33 -0.87
C GLU A 98 17.78 -7.37 -2.02
N VAL A 99 16.77 -6.80 -2.67
CA VAL A 99 16.93 -5.90 -3.81
C VAL A 99 16.27 -4.57 -3.49
N PRO A 100 17.01 -3.63 -2.87
CA PRO A 100 16.55 -2.26 -2.73
C PRO A 100 16.19 -1.67 -4.11
N PRO A 101 15.03 -1.03 -4.26
CA PRO A 101 14.66 -0.35 -5.50
C PRO A 101 15.71 0.71 -5.86
N PRO A 102 15.97 0.99 -7.16
CA PRO A 102 16.91 2.03 -7.53
C PRO A 102 16.51 3.40 -6.96
N GLY A 103 17.49 4.13 -6.43
CA GLY A 103 17.28 5.40 -5.72
C GLY A 103 16.77 5.26 -4.29
N VAL A 104 16.50 4.03 -3.82
CA VAL A 104 16.10 3.73 -2.44
C VAL A 104 17.30 3.17 -1.68
N HIS A 105 17.64 3.83 -0.59
CA HIS A 105 18.81 3.55 0.25
C HIS A 105 18.36 3.43 1.72
N PRO A 106 18.07 2.21 2.19
CA PRO A 106 17.83 1.98 3.61
C PRO A 106 19.10 2.17 4.43
N SER A 107 18.96 2.60 5.68
CA SER A 107 20.01 2.53 6.69
C SER A 107 20.37 1.08 6.98
N SER A 108 21.56 0.85 7.55
CA SER A 108 22.07 -0.49 7.85
C SER A 108 21.17 -1.31 8.79
N ASP A 109 20.41 -0.64 9.65
CA ASP A 109 19.44 -1.23 10.57
C ASP A 109 18.00 -1.23 10.02
N GLY A 110 17.79 -0.68 8.81
CA GLY A 110 16.48 -0.55 8.17
C GLY A 110 15.53 0.45 8.82
N ALA A 111 15.98 1.21 9.83
CA ALA A 111 15.15 2.17 10.56
C ALA A 111 14.85 3.45 9.75
N GLU A 112 15.75 3.84 8.85
CA GLU A 112 15.60 4.99 7.97
C GLU A 112 15.70 4.56 6.51
N VAL A 113 14.93 5.21 5.64
CA VAL A 113 14.98 4.95 4.19
C VAL A 113 15.09 6.28 3.46
N THR A 114 16.23 6.50 2.80
CA THR A 114 16.35 7.58 1.83
C THR A 114 15.72 7.09 0.51
N SER A 115 14.74 7.80 -0.03
CA SER A 115 14.06 7.44 -1.27
C SER A 115 13.81 8.69 -2.13
N PRO A 116 13.49 8.55 -3.43
CA PRO A 116 13.10 9.71 -4.24
C PRO A 116 11.91 10.44 -3.62
N VAL A 117 11.85 11.74 -3.86
CA VAL A 117 10.91 12.66 -3.20
C VAL A 117 9.46 12.32 -3.56
N SER A 118 9.21 11.81 -4.76
CA SER A 118 7.89 11.42 -5.23
C SER A 118 7.88 10.10 -6.02
N ILE A 119 6.69 9.51 -6.13
CA ILE A 119 6.42 8.35 -6.99
C ILE A 119 6.78 8.68 -8.44
N MET A 120 6.39 9.86 -8.92
CA MET A 120 6.62 10.30 -10.28
C MET A 120 8.12 10.47 -10.57
N GLU A 121 8.87 11.06 -9.64
CA GLU A 121 10.33 11.17 -9.76
C GLU A 121 10.96 9.78 -9.96
N TRP A 122 10.50 8.78 -9.21
CA TRP A 122 11.01 7.42 -9.38
C TRP A 122 10.70 6.86 -10.77
N PHE A 123 9.46 7.02 -11.25
CA PHE A 123 9.07 6.58 -12.59
C PHE A 123 9.88 7.27 -13.70
N MET A 124 10.13 8.58 -13.57
CA MET A 124 10.86 9.35 -14.57
C MET A 124 12.34 9.00 -14.65
N ASN A 125 12.98 8.73 -13.52
CA ASN A 125 14.43 8.56 -13.45
C ASN A 125 14.89 7.10 -13.47
N PHE A 126 14.10 6.17 -12.93
CA PHE A 126 14.57 4.79 -12.67
C PHE A 126 13.75 3.71 -13.39
N TYR A 127 12.44 3.90 -13.56
CA TYR A 127 11.57 2.83 -14.05
C TYR A 127 11.93 2.33 -15.46
N GLY A 128 12.29 3.23 -16.37
CA GLY A 128 12.72 2.85 -17.72
C GLY A 128 13.94 1.94 -17.73
N ALA A 129 14.94 2.25 -16.89
CA ALA A 129 16.16 1.46 -16.77
C ALA A 129 15.93 0.08 -16.14
N CYS A 130 14.90 -0.06 -15.28
CA CYS A 130 14.55 -1.32 -14.65
C CYS A 130 14.09 -2.40 -15.65
N ARG A 131 13.57 -2.01 -16.83
CA ARG A 131 13.00 -2.97 -17.81
C ARG A 131 14.01 -3.97 -18.36
N THR A 132 15.26 -3.54 -18.51
CA THR A 132 16.37 -4.38 -18.99
C THR A 132 17.29 -4.83 -17.88
N TRP A 133 16.96 -4.51 -16.62
CA TRP A 133 17.77 -4.87 -15.48
C TRP A 133 17.56 -6.34 -15.11
N GLU A 134 18.64 -7.04 -14.76
CA GLU A 134 18.58 -8.45 -14.33
C GLU A 134 17.66 -8.64 -13.12
N LYS A 135 17.66 -7.67 -12.19
CA LYS A 135 16.82 -7.64 -10.99
C LYS A 135 15.55 -6.77 -11.18
N ARG A 136 14.93 -6.85 -12.36
CA ARG A 136 13.69 -6.10 -12.67
C ARG A 136 12.58 -6.34 -11.62
N PRO A 137 11.71 -5.36 -11.36
CA PRO A 137 10.60 -5.54 -10.43
C PRO A 137 9.57 -6.54 -10.94
N ILE A 138 8.84 -7.12 -10.00
CA ILE A 138 7.53 -7.72 -10.27
C ILE A 138 6.51 -6.58 -10.27
N GLU A 139 5.70 -6.49 -11.32
CA GLU A 139 4.70 -5.45 -11.43
C GLU A 139 3.37 -5.98 -11.96
N CYS A 140 2.28 -5.36 -11.52
CA CYS A 140 0.94 -5.68 -11.99
C CYS A 140 0.04 -4.45 -11.93
N VAL A 141 -1.13 -4.55 -12.56
CA VAL A 141 -2.24 -3.63 -12.34
C VAL A 141 -3.36 -4.42 -11.69
N CYS A 142 -3.67 -4.08 -10.44
CA CYS A 142 -4.75 -4.65 -9.66
C CYS A 142 -6.00 -3.78 -9.83
N ARG A 143 -7.09 -4.36 -10.31
CA ARG A 143 -8.36 -3.69 -10.62
C ARG A 143 -9.43 -4.02 -9.59
N ALA A 144 -10.54 -3.30 -9.64
CA ALA A 144 -11.72 -3.58 -8.83
C ALA A 144 -12.10 -5.07 -8.81
N GLY A 145 -12.23 -5.64 -7.61
CA GLY A 145 -12.50 -7.06 -7.36
C GLY A 145 -11.25 -7.93 -7.20
N GLU A 146 -10.06 -7.40 -7.45
CA GLU A 146 -8.79 -8.12 -7.32
C GLU A 146 -8.09 -7.79 -5.99
N ILE A 147 -7.19 -8.71 -5.57
CA ILE A 147 -6.41 -8.59 -4.34
C ILE A 147 -4.93 -8.79 -4.67
N VAL A 148 -4.09 -7.90 -4.15
CA VAL A 148 -2.63 -8.11 -4.12
C VAL A 148 -2.23 -8.62 -2.75
N PHE A 149 -1.39 -9.66 -2.73
CA PHE A 149 -0.68 -10.11 -1.54
C PHE A 149 0.74 -9.54 -1.55
N VAL A 150 1.16 -8.97 -0.42
CA VAL A 150 2.50 -8.43 -0.20
C VAL A 150 3.18 -9.30 0.86
N PRO A 151 4.15 -10.15 0.47
CA PRO A 151 4.87 -10.96 1.44
C PRO A 151 5.75 -10.09 2.34
N ASN A 152 6.06 -10.60 3.52
CA ASN A 152 6.91 -9.89 4.45
C ASN A 152 8.27 -9.50 3.84
N GLY A 153 8.72 -8.28 4.13
CA GLY A 153 10.03 -7.77 3.71
C GLY A 153 10.08 -7.22 2.28
N TRP A 154 9.02 -7.39 1.49
CA TRP A 154 9.00 -6.93 0.10
C TRP A 154 8.89 -5.42 0.00
N TRP A 155 9.80 -4.83 -0.78
CA TRP A 155 9.71 -3.44 -1.19
C TRP A 155 8.56 -3.28 -2.16
N HIS A 156 7.67 -2.32 -1.91
CA HIS A 156 6.56 -2.08 -2.80
C HIS A 156 6.18 -0.61 -2.91
N LEU A 157 5.82 -0.22 -4.13
CA LEU A 157 5.29 1.08 -4.50
C LEU A 157 3.93 0.88 -5.16
N VAL A 158 2.99 1.78 -4.87
CA VAL A 158 1.64 1.74 -5.42
C VAL A 158 1.26 3.12 -5.96
N ILE A 159 0.74 3.16 -7.18
CA ILE A 159 0.14 4.38 -7.76
C ILE A 159 -1.27 4.08 -8.27
N ASN A 160 -2.22 4.95 -7.93
CA ASN A 160 -3.59 4.90 -8.42
C ASN A 160 -3.62 5.35 -9.87
N LEU A 161 -4.09 4.49 -10.77
CA LEU A 161 -4.29 4.81 -12.18
C LEU A 161 -5.64 5.50 -12.42
N GLU A 162 -6.58 5.28 -11.51
CA GLU A 162 -7.94 5.80 -11.50
C GLU A 162 -8.29 6.24 -10.06
N GLU A 163 -9.36 7.00 -9.89
CA GLU A 163 -9.94 7.21 -8.56
C GLU A 163 -10.26 5.86 -7.91
N SER A 164 -9.60 5.59 -6.78
CA SER A 164 -9.52 4.24 -6.22
C SER A 164 -9.96 4.19 -4.76
N ILE A 165 -10.68 3.13 -4.42
CA ILE A 165 -11.03 2.74 -3.05
C ILE A 165 -10.49 1.35 -2.82
N ALA A 166 -9.76 1.14 -1.72
CA ALA A 166 -9.24 -0.15 -1.32
C ALA A 166 -9.30 -0.35 0.19
N ILE A 167 -9.33 -1.62 0.60
CA ILE A 167 -9.10 -2.04 1.98
C ILE A 167 -7.79 -2.80 2.00
N THR A 168 -6.93 -2.47 2.97
CA THR A 168 -5.67 -3.19 3.18
C THR A 168 -5.57 -3.61 4.63
N GLN A 169 -4.98 -4.78 4.88
CA GLN A 169 -4.60 -5.17 6.24
C GLN A 169 -3.22 -5.79 6.30
N ASN A 170 -2.51 -5.46 7.38
CA ASN A 170 -1.28 -6.10 7.82
C ASN A 170 -1.61 -7.19 8.84
N TYR A 171 -0.96 -8.34 8.68
CA TYR A 171 -1.14 -9.49 9.55
C TYR A 171 0.16 -10.27 9.70
N VAL A 172 0.21 -11.09 10.75
CA VAL A 172 1.28 -12.08 10.96
C VAL A 172 0.64 -13.46 10.96
N SER A 173 1.25 -14.39 10.23
CA SER A 173 0.81 -15.78 10.18
C SER A 173 1.98 -16.72 10.42
N SER A 174 1.67 -18.00 10.66
CA SER A 174 2.64 -19.08 10.82
C SER A 174 3.26 -19.53 9.49
N ALA A 175 2.67 -19.12 8.36
CA ALA A 175 3.19 -19.43 7.04
C ALA A 175 4.55 -18.76 6.81
N ILE A 176 5.54 -19.55 6.39
CA ILE A 176 6.83 -19.05 5.94
C ILE A 176 6.65 -18.58 4.50
N THR A 177 6.81 -17.28 4.26
CA THR A 177 6.81 -16.66 2.93
C THR A 177 8.21 -16.53 2.36
#